data_AF-A0A8C3WFB8-F1
#
_entry.id   AF-A0A8C3WFB8-F1
#
_cell.length_a   1.000
_cell.length_b   1.000
_cell.length_c   1.000
_cell.angle_alpha   90.00
_cell.angle_beta   90.00
_cell.angle_gamma   90.00
#
_symmetry.space_group_name_H-M   'P 1'
#
loop_
_entity.id
_entity.type
_entity.pdbx_description
1 polymer ?
#
loop_
_entity_poly.entity_id
_entity_poly.type
_entity_poly.pdbx_seq_one_letter_code
_entity_poly.pdbx_strand_id
1 'polypeptide(L)'
;MAVQLCDANKKCCCPCRDREANQLKQWISTLLLSIAKEEETAAELELRARVFHFGEYKGDQEDKLLESLNRKVLAVYRHCVGGQQEASPGTVQMLATIEHQLDELLESLEHVPQAKIEQAEKAKEKERRLRLREEKAKLQKALQEERLQRAQARAQAEIKRKRGRRLLGRSRPPARKTEARSARELTDKDEERRLLFSA
;
A
#
# COMPACT_ATOMS: atom_id res chain seq x y z
N MET A 1 57.63 -69.04 -88.44
CA MET A 1 57.92 -68.75 -87.02
C MET A 1 58.46 -67.33 -86.91
N ALA A 2 57.66 -66.42 -86.37
CA ALA A 2 58.12 -65.13 -85.85
C ALA A 2 57.20 -64.81 -84.68
N VAL A 3 57.58 -65.28 -83.49
CA VAL A 3 56.89 -64.99 -82.24
C VAL A 3 57.31 -63.58 -81.84
N GLN A 4 56.39 -62.62 -81.94
CA GLN A 4 56.57 -61.31 -81.33
C GLN A 4 56.43 -61.47 -79.81
N LEU A 5 57.58 -61.47 -79.14
CA LEU A 5 57.72 -61.19 -77.72
C LEU A 5 57.44 -59.69 -77.51
N CYS A 6 56.37 -59.37 -76.78
CA CYS A 6 56.17 -58.03 -76.22
C CYS A 6 55.99 -58.13 -74.69
N ASP A 7 57.09 -57.84 -74.01
CA ASP A 7 57.25 -57.11 -72.74
C ASP A 7 56.39 -57.47 -71.52
N ALA A 8 57.07 -58.13 -70.58
CA ALA A 8 56.70 -58.30 -69.17
C ALA A 8 56.84 -57.00 -68.34
N ASN A 9 56.36 -55.87 -68.85
CA ASN A 9 56.34 -54.61 -68.10
C ASN A 9 55.11 -53.74 -68.36
N LYS A 10 53.94 -54.39 -68.45
CA LYS A 10 52.64 -53.69 -68.40
C LYS A 10 52.20 -53.60 -66.95
N LYS A 11 52.34 -52.42 -66.35
CA LYS A 11 51.51 -51.99 -65.21
C LYS A 11 50.06 -52.37 -65.54
N CYS A 12 49.47 -53.27 -64.76
CA CYS A 12 48.02 -53.46 -64.77
C CYS A 12 47.37 -52.11 -64.44
N CYS A 13 46.95 -51.40 -65.49
CA CYS A 13 46.08 -50.24 -65.36
C CYS A 13 44.71 -50.80 -65.00
N CYS A 14 44.39 -50.82 -63.70
CA CYS A 14 43.08 -51.19 -63.19
C CYS A 14 42.21 -49.93 -63.17
N PRO A 15 41.38 -49.64 -64.20
CA PRO A 15 40.54 -48.45 -64.23
C PRO A 15 39.56 -48.35 -63.05
N CYS A 16 39.31 -49.47 -62.34
CA CYS A 16 38.53 -49.50 -61.10
C CYS A 16 39.25 -48.82 -59.91
N ARG A 17 40.55 -49.08 -59.69
CA ARG A 17 41.31 -48.45 -58.59
C ARG A 17 41.52 -46.96 -58.81
N ASP A 18 41.72 -46.55 -60.06
CA ASP A 18 41.86 -45.14 -60.40
C ASP A 18 40.53 -44.39 -60.24
N ARG A 19 39.40 -45.06 -60.50
CA ARG A 19 38.06 -44.50 -60.25
C ARG A 19 37.80 -44.31 -58.76
N GLU A 20 38.09 -45.30 -57.94
CA GLU A 20 37.98 -45.20 -56.47
C GLU A 20 38.92 -44.12 -55.92
N ALA A 21 40.17 -44.07 -56.40
CA ALA A 21 41.11 -43.02 -56.01
C ALA A 21 40.62 -41.62 -56.39
N ASN A 22 39.98 -41.47 -57.56
CA ASN A 22 39.41 -40.20 -57.99
C ASN A 22 38.14 -39.84 -57.21
N GLN A 23 37.31 -40.82 -56.84
CA GLN A 23 36.15 -40.60 -55.95
C GLN A 23 36.58 -40.15 -54.55
N LEU A 24 37.60 -40.80 -53.98
CA LEU A 24 38.17 -40.39 -52.69
C LEU A 24 38.75 -38.98 -52.76
N LYS A 25 39.46 -38.62 -53.83
CA LYS A 25 39.95 -37.25 -54.05
C LYS A 25 38.80 -36.25 -54.11
N GLN A 26 37.70 -36.58 -54.81
CA GLN A 26 36.52 -35.73 -54.86
C GLN A 26 35.90 -35.54 -53.47
N TRP A 27 35.75 -36.61 -52.69
CA TRP A 27 35.23 -36.52 -51.32
C TRP A 27 36.14 -35.71 -50.41
N ILE A 28 37.46 -35.88 -50.50
CA ILE A 28 38.43 -35.08 -49.76
C ILE A 28 38.27 -33.60 -50.12
N SER A 29 38.19 -33.26 -51.41
CA SER A 29 37.98 -31.88 -51.84
C SER A 29 36.67 -31.30 -51.31
N THR A 30 35.57 -32.06 -51.35
CA THR A 30 34.28 -31.62 -50.81
C THR A 30 34.33 -31.39 -49.30
N LEU A 31 34.97 -32.31 -48.55
CA LEU A 31 35.11 -32.17 -47.11
C LEU A 31 36.00 -30.97 -46.73
N LEU A 32 37.09 -30.74 -47.46
CA LEU A 32 37.95 -29.57 -47.23
C LEU A 32 37.21 -28.25 -47.50
N LEU A 33 36.37 -28.19 -48.54
CA LEU A 33 35.51 -27.04 -48.79
C LEU A 33 34.47 -26.84 -47.69
N SER A 34 33.91 -27.93 -47.16
CA SER A 34 32.98 -27.87 -46.03
C SER A 34 33.66 -27.36 -44.75
N ILE A 35 34.86 -27.85 -44.45
CA ILE A 35 35.64 -27.40 -43.29
C ILE A 35 35.94 -25.91 -43.41
N ALA A 36 36.42 -25.45 -44.57
CA ALA A 36 36.72 -24.03 -44.79
C ALA A 36 35.48 -23.14 -44.60
N LYS A 37 34.30 -23.61 -45.05
CA LYS A 37 33.04 -22.90 -44.84
C LYS A 37 32.63 -22.86 -43.38
N GLU A 38 32.76 -23.96 -42.64
CA GLU A 38 32.47 -23.99 -41.20
C GLU A 38 33.48 -23.16 -40.38
N GLU A 39 34.74 -23.08 -40.81
CA GLU A 39 35.74 -22.20 -40.21
C GLU A 39 35.40 -20.72 -40.47
N GLU A 40 34.92 -20.37 -41.66
CA GLU A 40 34.44 -19.02 -41.98
C GLU A 40 33.22 -18.64 -41.16
N THR A 41 32.22 -19.52 -41.03
CA THR A 41 31.04 -19.27 -40.18
C THR A 41 31.41 -19.17 -38.71
N ALA A 42 32.34 -19.99 -38.22
CA ALA A 42 32.85 -19.90 -36.86
C ALA A 42 33.54 -18.56 -36.60
N ALA A 43 34.40 -18.10 -37.52
CA ALA A 43 35.05 -16.80 -37.43
C ALA A 43 34.05 -15.63 -37.49
N GLU A 44 33.03 -15.73 -38.34
CA GLU A 44 31.96 -14.72 -38.42
C GLU A 44 31.15 -14.67 -37.11
N LEU A 45 30.77 -15.82 -36.55
CA LEU A 45 30.04 -15.90 -35.29
C LEU A 45 30.90 -15.38 -34.12
N GLU A 46 32.20 -15.68 -34.11
CA GLU A 46 33.12 -15.16 -33.10
C GLU A 46 33.26 -13.64 -33.21
N LEU A 47 33.36 -13.10 -34.43
CA LEU A 47 33.37 -11.65 -34.65
C LEU A 47 32.06 -11.02 -34.19
N ARG A 48 30.91 -11.60 -34.57
CA ARG A 48 29.59 -11.15 -34.13
C ARG A 48 29.52 -11.16 -32.61
N ALA A 49 29.89 -12.27 -31.97
CA ALA A 49 29.97 -12.36 -30.52
C ALA A 49 30.84 -11.22 -29.99
N ARG A 50 32.12 -11.10 -30.38
CA ARG A 50 33.00 -10.02 -29.91
C ARG A 50 32.40 -8.63 -30.11
N VAL A 51 31.79 -8.32 -31.26
CA VAL A 51 31.10 -7.05 -31.54
C VAL A 51 29.91 -6.83 -30.60
N PHE A 52 29.11 -7.86 -30.33
CA PHE A 52 28.04 -7.82 -29.31
C PHE A 52 28.60 -7.71 -27.87
N HIS A 53 29.82 -8.21 -27.61
CA HIS A 53 30.51 -8.14 -26.31
C HIS A 53 31.34 -6.84 -26.11
N PHE A 54 31.52 -6.00 -27.14
CA PHE A 54 32.19 -4.70 -27.02
C PHE A 54 31.31 -3.64 -26.34
N GLY A 55 30.00 -3.88 -26.24
CA GLY A 55 29.23 -3.36 -25.13
C GLY A 55 29.31 -4.38 -24.01
N GLU A 56 29.74 -3.99 -22.81
CA GLU A 56 29.59 -4.80 -21.61
C GLU A 56 28.24 -5.51 -21.67
N TYR A 57 28.20 -6.83 -21.78
CA TYR A 57 26.94 -7.56 -21.70
C TYR A 57 26.44 -7.36 -20.28
N LYS A 58 25.63 -6.32 -20.10
CA LYS A 58 24.98 -5.95 -18.85
C LYS A 58 23.80 -6.87 -18.58
N GLY A 59 23.76 -8.08 -19.15
CA GLY A 59 22.70 -9.06 -18.90
C GLY A 59 22.48 -9.27 -17.41
N ASP A 60 23.55 -9.40 -16.61
CA ASP A 60 23.42 -9.49 -15.15
C ASP A 60 22.79 -8.26 -14.48
N GLN A 61 22.98 -7.05 -15.06
CA GLN A 61 22.37 -5.82 -14.54
C GLN A 61 20.91 -5.68 -15.03
N GLU A 62 20.64 -6.07 -16.27
CA GLU A 62 19.32 -6.09 -16.89
C GLU A 62 18.42 -7.15 -16.25
N ASP A 63 18.94 -8.34 -15.95
CA ASP A 63 18.24 -9.41 -15.25
C ASP A 63 17.89 -9.00 -13.82
N LYS A 64 18.81 -8.34 -13.10
CA LYS A 64 18.52 -7.75 -11.78
C LYS A 64 17.43 -6.68 -11.85
N LEU A 65 17.42 -5.88 -12.91
CA LEU A 65 16.39 -4.87 -13.14
C LEU A 65 15.03 -5.52 -13.43
N LEU A 66 15.01 -6.55 -14.27
CA LEU A 66 13.81 -7.33 -14.60
C LEU A 66 13.24 -8.05 -13.38
N GLU A 67 14.09 -8.65 -12.54
CA GLU A 67 13.65 -9.23 -11.26
C GLU A 67 13.04 -8.18 -10.34
N SER A 68 13.68 -7.01 -10.20
CA SER A 68 13.18 -5.90 -9.38
C SER A 68 11.82 -5.42 -9.88
N LEU A 69 11.65 -5.29 -11.20
CA LEU A 69 10.39 -4.95 -11.83
C LEU A 69 9.33 -6.01 -11.54
N ASN A 70 9.65 -7.29 -11.76
CA ASN A 70 8.73 -8.39 -11.53
C ASN A 70 8.25 -8.43 -10.07
N ARG A 71 9.14 -8.19 -9.10
CA ARG A 71 8.78 -8.08 -7.67
C ARG A 71 7.81 -6.93 -7.40
N LYS A 72 8.01 -5.76 -8.02
CA LYS A 72 7.09 -4.62 -7.89
C LYS A 72 5.72 -4.92 -8.50
N VAL A 73 5.71 -5.49 -9.70
CA VAL A 73 4.46 -5.90 -10.39
C VAL A 73 3.70 -6.93 -9.55
N LEU A 74 4.39 -7.93 -8.99
CA LEU A 74 3.81 -8.91 -8.08
C LEU A 74 3.19 -8.26 -6.83
N ALA A 75 3.85 -7.25 -6.25
CA ALA A 75 3.33 -6.55 -5.08
C ALA A 75 2.02 -5.81 -5.38
N VAL A 76 1.97 -5.10 -6.50
CA VAL A 76 0.75 -4.40 -6.96
C VAL A 76 -0.34 -5.41 -7.28
N TYR A 77 -0.02 -6.46 -8.04
CA TYR A 77 -0.95 -7.52 -8.42
C TYR A 77 -1.62 -8.17 -7.20
N ARG A 78 -0.84 -8.51 -6.15
CA ARG A 78 -1.38 -9.08 -4.91
C ARG A 78 -2.33 -8.13 -4.18
N HIS A 79 -2.07 -6.84 -4.23
CA HIS A 79 -2.89 -5.83 -3.57
C HIS A 79 -4.22 -5.60 -4.31
N CYS A 80 -4.18 -5.59 -5.65
CA CYS A 80 -5.33 -5.32 -6.50
C CYS A 80 -6.22 -6.56 -6.72
N VAL A 81 -5.63 -7.73 -6.97
CA VAL A 81 -6.35 -8.95 -7.38
C VAL A 81 -6.59 -9.94 -6.23
N GLY A 82 -5.78 -9.88 -5.17
CA GLY A 82 -5.83 -10.84 -4.06
C GLY A 82 -4.96 -12.08 -4.29
N GLY A 83 -4.76 -12.86 -3.22
CA GLY A 83 -3.68 -13.86 -3.12
C GLY A 83 -3.96 -15.29 -3.61
N GLN A 84 -5.00 -15.52 -4.42
CA GLN A 84 -5.39 -16.89 -4.83
C GLN A 84 -5.30 -17.09 -6.35
N GLN A 85 -4.09 -17.11 -6.90
CA GLN A 85 -3.85 -17.67 -8.23
C GLN A 85 -2.83 -18.81 -8.14
N GLU A 86 -3.27 -20.00 -8.56
CA GLU A 86 -2.56 -21.30 -8.46
C GLU A 86 -1.38 -21.42 -9.44
N ALA A 87 -1.36 -20.61 -10.50
CA ALA A 87 -0.25 -20.52 -11.43
C ALA A 87 0.42 -19.16 -11.25
N SER A 88 1.76 -19.08 -11.31
CA SER A 88 2.45 -17.78 -11.34
C SER A 88 2.22 -17.14 -12.72
N PRO A 89 1.34 -16.13 -12.86
CA PRO A 89 1.18 -15.43 -14.13
C PRO A 89 2.50 -14.76 -14.53
N GLY A 90 2.80 -14.75 -15.83
CA GLY A 90 3.92 -13.95 -16.36
C GLY A 90 3.71 -12.47 -16.08
N THR A 91 4.80 -11.68 -16.04
CA THR A 91 4.74 -10.24 -15.72
C THR A 91 3.77 -9.46 -16.60
N VAL A 92 3.72 -9.78 -17.90
CA VAL A 92 2.80 -9.15 -18.85
C VAL A 92 1.33 -9.49 -18.53
N GLN A 93 1.06 -10.74 -18.16
CA GLN A 93 -0.29 -11.17 -17.79
C GLN A 93 -0.77 -10.48 -16.50
N MET A 94 0.14 -10.30 -15.53
CA MET A 94 -0.16 -9.52 -14.31
C MET A 94 -0.54 -8.09 -14.64
N LEU A 95 0.24 -7.43 -15.52
CA LEU A 95 -0.02 -6.04 -15.92
C LEU A 95 -1.37 -5.92 -16.65
N ALA A 96 -1.66 -6.81 -17.59
CA ALA A 96 -2.94 -6.80 -18.31
C ALA A 96 -4.13 -6.99 -17.35
N THR A 97 -3.98 -7.83 -16.32
CA THR A 97 -5.02 -8.02 -15.31
C THR A 97 -5.21 -6.76 -14.46
N ILE A 98 -4.11 -6.09 -14.07
CA ILE A 98 -4.16 -4.84 -13.30
C ILE A 98 -4.84 -3.74 -14.11
N GLU A 99 -4.49 -3.61 -15.39
CA GLU A 99 -5.08 -2.63 -16.30
C GLU A 99 -6.59 -2.87 -16.43
N HIS A 100 -7.00 -4.10 -16.67
CA HIS A 100 -8.42 -4.44 -16.75
C HIS A 100 -9.19 -4.11 -15.46
N GLN A 101 -8.64 -4.44 -14.29
CA GLN A 101 -9.28 -4.07 -13.02
C GLN A 101 -9.37 -2.56 -12.82
N LEU A 102 -8.36 -1.81 -13.26
CA LEU A 102 -8.37 -0.36 -13.19
C LEU A 102 -9.49 0.20 -14.08
N ASP A 103 -9.64 -0.31 -15.30
CA ASP A 103 -10.71 0.09 -16.21
C ASP A 103 -12.10 -0.22 -15.63
N GLU A 104 -12.32 -1.42 -15.10
CA GLU A 104 -13.58 -1.78 -14.43
C GLU A 104 -13.92 -0.83 -13.27
N LEU A 105 -12.91 -0.46 -12.47
CA LEU A 105 -13.08 0.47 -11.36
C LEU A 105 -13.42 1.88 -11.85
N LEU A 106 -12.78 2.35 -12.92
CA LEU A 106 -13.08 3.65 -13.53
C LEU A 106 -14.50 3.68 -14.10
N GLU A 107 -14.90 2.65 -14.84
CA GLU A 107 -16.26 2.51 -15.34
C GLU A 107 -17.27 2.51 -14.18
N SER A 108 -17.00 1.73 -13.13
CA SER A 108 -17.90 1.67 -11.98
C SER A 108 -18.01 3.02 -11.25
N LEU A 109 -16.94 3.82 -11.24
CA LEU A 109 -16.91 5.17 -10.67
C LEU A 109 -17.78 6.15 -11.47
N GLU A 110 -17.77 6.06 -12.80
CA GLU A 110 -18.60 6.90 -13.68
C GLU A 110 -20.10 6.61 -13.50
N HIS A 111 -20.45 5.36 -13.21
CA HIS A 111 -21.84 4.91 -13.08
C HIS A 111 -22.37 4.96 -11.64
N VAL A 112 -21.63 5.53 -10.69
CA VAL A 112 -22.10 5.62 -9.29
C VAL A 112 -23.36 6.48 -9.21
N PRO A 113 -24.49 5.94 -8.69
CA PRO A 113 -25.71 6.72 -8.54
C PRO A 113 -25.51 7.91 -7.60
N GLN A 114 -25.93 9.10 -8.02
CA GLN A 114 -25.84 10.34 -7.22
C GLN A 114 -26.44 10.19 -5.82
N ALA A 115 -27.51 9.41 -5.66
CA ALA A 115 -28.12 9.14 -4.37
C ALA A 115 -27.15 8.49 -3.36
N LYS A 116 -26.26 7.59 -3.81
CA LYS A 116 -25.25 6.97 -2.93
C LYS A 116 -24.17 7.98 -2.52
N ILE A 117 -23.80 8.89 -3.44
CA ILE A 117 -22.83 9.96 -3.17
C ILE A 117 -23.38 10.89 -2.10
N GLU A 118 -24.61 11.38 -2.26
CA GLU A 118 -25.25 12.25 -1.27
C GLU A 118 -25.37 11.59 0.11
N GLN A 119 -25.72 10.29 0.15
CA GLN A 119 -25.78 9.53 1.39
C GLN A 119 -24.42 9.45 2.08
N ALA A 120 -23.35 9.19 1.31
CA ALA A 120 -21.98 9.16 1.82
C ALA A 120 -21.53 10.53 2.34
N GLU A 121 -21.85 11.61 1.63
CA GLU A 121 -21.57 12.99 2.06
C GLU A 121 -22.32 13.35 3.34
N LYS A 122 -23.63 13.05 3.40
CA LYS A 122 -24.45 13.26 4.60
C LYS A 122 -23.92 12.46 5.79
N ALA A 123 -23.45 11.23 5.57
CA ALA A 123 -22.85 10.41 6.61
C ALA A 123 -21.52 11.00 7.12
N LYS A 124 -20.62 11.40 6.21
CA LYS A 124 -19.33 12.04 6.52
C LYS A 124 -19.53 13.35 7.29
N GLU A 125 -20.45 14.21 6.85
CA GLU A 125 -20.73 15.48 7.52
C GLU A 125 -21.41 15.26 8.88
N LYS A 126 -22.28 14.25 9.01
CA LYS A 126 -22.86 13.87 10.31
C LYS A 126 -21.78 13.40 11.28
N GLU A 127 -20.87 12.53 10.84
CA GLU A 127 -19.74 12.07 11.64
C GLU A 127 -18.86 13.25 12.09
N ARG A 128 -18.49 14.13 11.16
CA ARG A 128 -17.71 15.34 11.45
C ARG A 128 -18.39 16.21 12.51
N ARG A 129 -19.70 16.45 12.38
CA ARG A 129 -20.49 17.22 13.36
C ARG A 129 -20.50 16.57 14.74
N LEU A 130 -20.63 15.24 14.80
CA LEU A 130 -20.60 14.51 16.07
C LEU A 130 -19.22 14.62 16.73
N ARG A 131 -18.14 14.40 15.98
CA ARG A 131 -16.76 14.56 16.48
C ARG A 131 -16.53 15.96 17.08
N LEU A 132 -16.91 17.02 16.37
CA LEU A 132 -16.79 18.39 16.87
C LEU A 132 -17.61 18.66 18.14
N ARG A 133 -18.82 18.10 18.24
CA ARG A 133 -19.65 18.22 19.44
C ARG A 133 -19.04 17.49 20.63
N GLU A 134 -18.51 16.29 20.40
CA GLU A 134 -17.84 15.50 21.43
C GLU A 134 -16.57 16.19 21.93
N GLU A 135 -15.74 16.72 21.04
CA GLU A 135 -14.53 17.47 21.40
C GLU A 135 -14.88 18.71 22.23
N LYS A 136 -15.90 19.47 21.81
CA LYS A 136 -16.38 20.63 22.58
C LYS A 136 -16.91 20.23 23.96
N ALA A 137 -17.69 19.14 24.04
CA ALA A 137 -18.22 18.64 25.30
C ALA A 137 -17.09 18.14 26.22
N LYS A 138 -16.08 17.45 25.69
CA LYS A 138 -14.90 17.01 26.42
C LYS A 138 -14.12 18.20 26.99
N LEU A 139 -13.90 19.25 26.20
CA LEU A 139 -13.23 20.46 26.65
C LEU A 139 -14.01 21.17 27.77
N GLN A 140 -15.33 21.29 27.63
CA GLN A 140 -16.18 21.88 28.67
C GLN A 140 -16.17 21.07 29.97
N LYS A 141 -16.21 19.73 29.87
CA LYS A 141 -16.10 18.83 31.03
C LYS A 141 -14.75 18.99 31.73
N ALA A 142 -13.65 19.00 30.98
CA ALA A 142 -12.31 19.20 31.55
C ALA A 142 -12.18 20.54 32.29
N LEU A 143 -12.68 21.64 31.71
CA LEU A 143 -12.70 22.95 32.37
C LEU A 143 -13.56 22.95 33.64
N GLN A 144 -14.69 22.26 33.63
CA GLN A 144 -15.55 22.16 34.80
C GLN A 144 -14.90 21.30 35.90
N GLU A 145 -14.28 20.19 35.52
CA GLU A 145 -13.52 19.32 36.41
C GLU A 145 -12.36 20.08 37.06
N GLU A 146 -11.59 20.86 36.30
CA GLU A 146 -10.51 21.71 36.83
C GLU A 146 -11.03 22.71 37.88
N ARG A 147 -12.17 23.36 37.61
CA ARG A 147 -12.80 24.29 38.55
C ARG A 147 -13.22 23.60 39.85
N LEU A 148 -13.85 22.42 39.73
CA LEU A 148 -14.27 21.62 40.87
C LEU A 148 -13.05 21.16 41.68
N GLN A 149 -12.02 20.65 41.02
CA GLN A 149 -10.76 20.25 41.67
C GLN A 149 -10.10 21.42 42.40
N ARG A 150 -10.06 22.62 41.78
CA ARG A 150 -9.50 23.82 42.43
C ARG A 150 -10.30 24.26 43.65
N ALA A 151 -11.64 24.18 43.60
CA ALA A 151 -12.51 24.47 44.73
C ALA A 151 -12.33 23.46 45.86
N GLN A 152 -12.24 22.16 45.53
CA GLN A 152 -11.97 21.09 46.48
C GLN A 152 -10.60 21.27 47.16
N ALA A 153 -9.55 21.55 46.39
CA ALA A 153 -8.21 21.82 46.92
C ALA A 153 -8.21 23.02 47.89
N ARG A 154 -8.96 24.09 47.58
CA ARG A 154 -9.14 25.24 48.49
C ARG A 154 -9.88 24.86 49.78
N ALA A 155 -10.87 23.98 49.71
CA ALA A 155 -11.64 23.53 50.86
C ALA A 155 -10.83 22.56 51.76
N GLN A 156 -9.99 21.72 51.16
CA GLN A 156 -9.10 20.78 51.87
C GLN A 156 -7.82 21.45 52.38
N ALA A 157 -7.42 22.59 51.82
CA ALA A 157 -6.24 23.33 52.27
C ALA A 157 -6.35 23.64 53.77
N GLU A 158 -5.24 23.42 54.48
CA GLU A 158 -5.20 23.59 55.93
C GLU A 158 -5.61 25.02 56.31
N ILE A 159 -6.71 25.13 57.08
CA ILE A 159 -7.19 26.42 57.58
C ILE A 159 -6.16 26.93 58.59
N LYS A 160 -5.33 27.88 58.15
CA LYS A 160 -4.39 28.58 59.04
C LYS A 160 -5.15 29.29 60.15
N ARG A 161 -5.27 28.63 61.31
CA ARG A 161 -5.88 29.21 62.50
C ARG A 161 -5.05 30.39 62.95
N LYS A 162 -5.58 31.60 62.76
CA LYS A 162 -4.95 32.81 63.28
C LYS A 162 -4.89 32.70 64.80
N ARG A 163 -3.69 32.47 65.37
CA ARG A 163 -3.43 32.66 66.80
C ARG A 163 -3.34 34.16 67.05
N GLY A 164 -4.50 34.81 67.12
CA GLY A 164 -4.65 36.25 67.33
C GLY A 164 -5.49 36.56 68.57
N ARG A 165 -5.78 37.86 68.77
CA ARG A 165 -6.61 38.37 69.88
C ARG A 165 -8.02 37.73 69.81
N ARG A 166 -8.55 37.28 70.96
CA ARG A 166 -9.86 36.60 71.06
C ARG A 166 -10.96 37.49 70.48
N LEU A 167 -11.83 36.94 69.63
CA LEU A 167 -13.02 37.63 69.12
C LEU A 167 -13.86 38.09 70.32
N LEU A 168 -13.97 39.40 70.51
CA LEU A 168 -14.91 40.00 71.45
C LEU A 168 -16.31 39.94 70.81
N GLY A 169 -17.29 39.48 71.56
CA GLY A 169 -18.68 39.46 71.11
C GLY A 169 -19.13 40.86 70.73
N ARG A 170 -19.72 41.01 69.55
CA ARG A 170 -20.43 42.25 69.20
C ARG A 170 -21.64 42.39 70.12
N SER A 171 -22.08 43.62 70.34
CA SER A 171 -23.35 43.88 71.01
C SER A 171 -24.45 43.03 70.36
N ARG A 172 -25.29 42.41 71.20
CA ARG A 172 -26.43 41.62 70.71
C ARG A 172 -27.32 42.57 69.91
N PRO A 173 -27.65 42.25 68.64
CA PRO A 173 -28.61 43.06 67.89
C PRO A 173 -29.88 43.21 68.73
N PRO A 174 -30.49 44.40 68.75
CA PRO A 174 -31.73 44.61 69.49
C PRO A 174 -32.73 43.53 69.08
N ALA A 175 -33.39 42.93 70.08
CA ALA A 175 -34.42 41.95 69.82
C ALA A 175 -35.42 42.57 68.85
N ARG A 176 -35.57 41.97 67.66
CA ARG A 176 -36.63 42.36 66.74
C ARG A 176 -37.91 42.21 67.54
N LYS A 177 -38.61 43.34 67.77
CA LYS A 177 -39.98 43.31 68.27
C LYS A 177 -40.75 42.43 67.30
N THR A 178 -41.04 41.21 67.72
CA THR A 178 -42.03 40.39 67.06
C THR A 178 -43.33 41.05 67.48
N GLU A 179 -43.87 41.94 66.65
CA GLU A 179 -45.29 42.24 66.78
C GLU A 179 -45.98 40.89 66.66
N ALA A 180 -46.66 40.48 67.74
CA ALA A 180 -47.51 39.31 67.69
C ALA A 180 -48.57 39.63 66.64
N ARG A 181 -48.37 39.13 65.41
CA ARG A 181 -49.41 39.18 64.39
C ARG A 181 -50.63 38.54 65.04
N SER A 182 -51.71 39.31 65.10
CA SER A 182 -52.95 38.80 65.66
C SER A 182 -53.32 37.51 64.91
N ALA A 183 -53.94 36.54 65.58
CA ALA A 183 -54.31 35.28 64.94
C ALA A 183 -55.16 35.50 63.66
N ARG A 184 -55.90 36.61 63.58
CA ARG A 184 -56.67 37.06 62.42
C ARG A 184 -55.80 37.45 61.21
N GLU A 185 -54.67 38.10 61.44
CA GLU A 185 -53.74 38.47 60.35
C GLU A 185 -52.97 37.27 59.79
N LEU A 186 -52.83 36.20 60.57
CA LEU A 186 -52.22 34.94 60.11
C LEU A 186 -53.22 34.16 59.25
N THR A 187 -54.49 34.11 59.65
CA THR A 187 -55.55 33.46 58.87
C THR A 187 -55.79 34.14 57.53
N ASP A 188 -55.87 35.49 57.50
CA ASP A 188 -56.08 36.23 56.25
C ASP A 188 -54.92 36.02 55.24
N LYS A 189 -53.68 35.92 55.73
CA LYS A 189 -52.50 35.67 54.87
C LYS A 189 -52.42 34.25 54.34
N ASP A 190 -52.86 33.28 55.13
CA ASP A 190 -52.92 31.88 54.69
C ASP A 190 -54.06 31.67 53.67
N GLU A 191 -55.18 32.39 53.81
CA GLU A 191 -56.26 32.42 52.81
C GLU A 191 -55.81 33.12 51.51
N GLU A 192 -55.18 34.30 51.58
CA GLU A 192 -54.60 34.97 50.41
C GLU A 192 -53.59 34.08 49.69
N ARG A 193 -52.71 33.39 50.42
CA ARG A 193 -51.76 32.43 49.83
C ARG A 193 -52.47 31.28 49.14
N ARG A 194 -53.52 30.71 49.73
CA ARG A 194 -54.30 29.64 49.10
C ARG A 194 -54.92 30.10 47.79
N LEU A 195 -55.44 31.32 47.73
CA LEU A 195 -56.01 31.91 46.52
C LEU A 195 -54.94 32.21 45.44
N LEU A 196 -53.73 32.59 45.85
CA LEU A 196 -52.59 32.86 44.95
C LEU A 196 -51.99 31.59 44.32
N PHE A 197 -52.11 30.43 44.95
CA PHE A 197 -51.55 29.15 44.48
C PHE A 197 -52.59 28.14 43.98
N SER A 198 -53.86 28.55 43.82
CA SER A 198 -54.94 27.68 43.30
C SER A 198 -55.31 27.94 41.84
N ALA A 199 -54.43 28.57 41.07
CA ALA A 199 -54.56 28.73 39.61
C ALA A 199 -53.58 27.80 38.88
#